data_AF-A0A7X2ME32-F1
#
_entry.id   AF-A0A7X2ME32-F1
#
_cell.length_a   1.000
_cell.length_b   1.000
_cell.length_c   1.000
_cell.angle_alpha   90.00
_cell.angle_beta   90.00
_cell.angle_gamma   90.00
#
_symmetry.space_group_name_H-M   'P 1'
#
loop_
_entity.id
_entity.type
_entity.pdbx_description
1 polymer ?
#
loop_
_entity_poly.entity_id
_entity_poly.type
_entity_poly.pdbx_seq_one_letter_code
_entity_poly.pdbx_strand_id
1 'polypeptide(L)' 'GKEIPAEIAARRGGDPDTLIAASEKARKVLGWKPEFDDIHKIIETAWKWHTTHPQGYND' A
#
# COMPACT_ATOMS: atom_id res chain seq x y z
N GLY A 1 -21.07 3.48 -0.32
CA GLY A 1 -19.82 3.19 -1.03
C GLY A 1 -19.98 3.57 -2.49
N LYS A 2 -18.88 3.67 -3.25
CA LYS A 2 -18.90 3.87 -4.70
C LYS A 2 -18.21 2.67 -5.34
N GLU A 3 -18.71 2.21 -6.47
CA GLU A 3 -18.04 1.16 -7.23
C GLU A 3 -16.68 1.66 -7.74
N ILE A 4 -15.72 0.74 -7.80
CA ILE A 4 -14.42 0.94 -8.42
C ILE A 4 -14.35 -0.05 -9.60
N PRO A 5 -14.79 0.34 -10.80
CA PRO A 5 -14.73 -0.52 -11.97
C PRO A 5 -13.28 -0.94 -12.28
N ALA A 6 -13.09 -2.18 -12.69
CA ALA A 6 -11.78 -2.73 -13.04
C ALA A 6 -11.86 -3.50 -14.37
N GLU A 7 -10.80 -3.39 -15.17
CA GLU A 7 -10.66 -4.09 -16.45
C GLU A 7 -9.32 -4.84 -16.49
N ILE A 8 -9.32 -6.02 -17.10
CA ILE A 8 -8.10 -6.83 -17.26
C ILE A 8 -7.31 -6.30 -18.45
N ALA A 9 -6.02 -6.03 -18.23
CA ALA A 9 -5.09 -5.57 -19.26
C ALA A 9 -3.86 -6.49 -19.36
N ALA A 10 -3.06 -6.28 -20.41
CA ALA A 10 -1.80 -7.01 -20.56
C ALA A 10 -0.84 -6.73 -19.40
N ARG A 11 -0.01 -7.71 -19.04
CA ARG A 11 1.03 -7.55 -18.03
C ARG A 11 2.05 -6.53 -18.48
N ARG A 12 2.48 -5.65 -17.57
CA ARG A 12 3.59 -4.74 -17.80
C ARG A 12 4.91 -5.51 -17.72
N GLY A 13 5.74 -5.40 -18.76
CA GLY A 13 7.03 -6.07 -18.80
C GLY A 13 7.94 -5.63 -17.64
N GLY A 14 8.58 -6.59 -16.98
CA GLY A 14 9.46 -6.35 -15.83
C GLY A 14 8.80 -6.64 -14.47
N ASP A 15 7.47 -6.74 -14.39
CA ASP A 15 6.79 -7.10 -13.15
C ASP A 15 6.76 -8.64 -12.97
N PRO A 16 7.28 -9.18 -11.85
CA PRO A 16 7.10 -10.59 -11.50
C PRO A 16 5.69 -10.87 -10.95
N ASP A 17 5.32 -12.14 -10.90
CA ASP A 17 3.98 -12.56 -10.46
C ASP A 17 3.73 -12.29 -8.97
N THR A 18 4.76 -12.40 -8.12
CA THR A 18 4.64 -12.18 -6.67
C THR A 18 5.98 -11.76 -6.08
N LEU A 19 5.95 -10.78 -5.18
CA LEU A 19 7.09 -10.35 -4.38
C LEU A 19 6.64 -10.05 -2.95
N ILE A 20 7.14 -10.83 -1.99
CA ILE A 20 6.83 -10.70 -0.56
C ILE A 20 8.14 -10.73 0.23
N ALA A 21 8.33 -9.81 1.16
CA ALA A 21 9.56 -9.69 1.93
C ALA A 21 9.56 -10.59 3.18
N ALA A 22 10.64 -11.36 3.37
CA ALA A 22 10.96 -12.00 4.63
C ALA A 22 11.58 -10.97 5.59
N SER A 23 10.86 -10.61 6.66
CA SER A 23 11.22 -9.49 7.55
C SER A 23 11.81 -9.91 8.91
N GLU A 24 12.10 -11.20 9.09
CA GLU A 24 12.57 -11.79 10.34
C GLU A 24 13.89 -11.17 10.81
N LYS A 25 14.79 -10.85 9.88
CA LYS A 25 16.09 -10.24 10.21
C LYS A 25 15.92 -8.86 10.83
N ALA A 26 15.05 -8.01 10.25
CA ALA A 26 14.76 -6.69 10.79
C ALA A 26 14.14 -6.77 12.19
N ARG A 27 13.19 -7.70 12.38
CA ARG A 27 12.56 -7.95 13.69
C ARG A 27 13.58 -8.37 14.75
N LYS A 28 14.50 -9.29 14.42
CA LYS A 28 15.50 -9.83 15.36
C LYS A 28 16.61 -8.83 15.69
N VAL A 29 17.14 -8.14 14.68
CA VAL A 29 18.35 -7.30 14.83
C VAL A 29 17.99 -5.90 15.33
N LEU A 30 16.91 -5.32 14.80
CA LEU A 30 16.53 -3.94 15.11
C LEU A 30 15.41 -3.86 16.16
N GLY A 31 14.86 -5.00 16.59
CA GLY A 31 13.65 -5.03 17.39
C GLY A 31 12.43 -4.45 16.65
N TRP A 32 12.50 -4.37 15.31
CA TRP A 32 11.48 -3.70 14.51
C TRP A 32 10.13 -4.43 14.64
N LYS A 33 9.08 -3.66 14.93
CA LYS A 33 7.70 -4.11 15.01
C LYS A 33 6.88 -3.22 14.10
N PRO A 34 6.30 -3.73 12.99
CA PRO A 34 5.40 -2.94 12.17
C PRO A 34 4.16 -2.57 13.00
N GLU A 35 3.79 -1.29 12.97
CA GLU A 35 2.59 -0.79 13.64
C GLU A 35 1.33 -0.93 12.77
N PHE A 36 1.53 -1.08 11.45
CA PHE A 36 0.47 -1.24 10.46
C PHE A 36 0.71 -2.51 9.65
N ASP A 37 0.06 -3.59 10.03
CA ASP A 37 0.09 -4.89 9.35
C ASP A 37 -1.25 -5.27 8.69
N ASP A 38 -2.30 -4.47 8.93
CA ASP A 38 -3.61 -4.59 8.28
C ASP A 38 -3.71 -3.68 7.04
N ILE A 39 -3.96 -4.29 5.89
CA ILE A 39 -4.15 -3.58 4.62
C ILE A 39 -5.35 -2.62 4.65
N HIS A 40 -6.40 -2.93 5.39
CA HIS A 40 -7.56 -2.04 5.51
C HIS A 40 -7.18 -0.74 6.22
N LYS A 41 -6.33 -0.82 7.26
CA LYS A 41 -5.87 0.37 7.98
C LYS A 41 -4.98 1.26 7.11
N ILE A 42 -4.12 0.64 6.30
CA ILE A 42 -3.25 1.33 5.35
C ILE A 42 -4.09 2.05 4.29
N ILE A 43 -5.12 1.39 3.73
CA ILE A 43 -6.04 2.01 2.76
C ILE A 43 -6.84 3.15 3.40
N GLU A 44 -7.33 2.96 4.63
CA GLU A 44 -8.11 3.97 5.36
C GLU A 44 -7.34 5.28 5.53
N THR A 45 -6.07 5.21 5.97
CA THR A 45 -5.25 6.41 6.18
C THR A 45 -4.90 7.10 4.87
N ALA A 46 -4.59 6.34 3.82
CA ALA A 46 -4.37 6.87 2.47
C ALA A 46 -5.63 7.57 1.92
N TRP A 47 -6.80 6.94 2.05
CA TRP A 47 -8.08 7.51 1.60
C TRP A 47 -8.40 8.81 2.33
N LYS A 48 -8.19 8.86 3.66
CA LYS A 48 -8.38 10.08 4.45
C LYS A 48 -7.49 11.23 3.97
N TRP A 49 -6.24 10.94 3.64
CA TRP A 49 -5.34 11.95 3.06
C TRP A 49 -5.87 12.45 1.71
N HIS A 50 -6.12 11.56 0.76
CA HIS A 50 -6.55 11.94 -0.59
C HIS A 50 -7.90 12.64 -0.64
N THR A 51 -8.83 12.29 0.24
CA THR A 51 -10.14 12.97 0.35
C THR A 51 -10.03 14.38 0.92
N THR A 52 -9.05 14.63 1.80
CA THR A 52 -8.81 15.95 2.39
C THR A 52 -7.87 16.81 1.56
N HIS A 53 -7.07 16.20 0.69
CA HIS A 53 -6.09 16.85 -0.18
C HIS A 53 -6.27 16.40 -1.65
N PRO A 54 -7.39 16.75 -2.29
CA PRO A 54 -7.70 16.27 -3.65
C PRO A 54 -6.72 16.74 -4.72
N GLN A 55 -5.99 17.84 -4.47
CA GLN A 55 -4.94 18.37 -5.35
C GLN A 55 -3.53 18.12 -4.82
N GLY A 56 -3.39 17.30 -3.76
CA GLY A 56 -2.11 17.10 -3.09
C GLY A 56 -1.72 18.26 -2.17
N TYR A 57 -0.43 18.57 -2.11
CA TYR A 57 0.08 19.69 -1.34
C TYR A 57 -0.16 21.02 -2.07
N ASN A 58 -0.24 22.13 -1.34
CA ASN A 58 -0.23 23.45 -1.96
C ASN A 58 1.23 23.79 -2.30
N ASP A 59 1.52 24.02 -3.58
CA ASP A 59 2.81 24.49 -4.08
C ASP A 59 3.09 25.96 -3.69
#